data_AF-A0A970J0G2-F1
#
_entry.id   AF-A0A970J0G2-F1
#
_cell.length_a   1.000
_cell.length_b   1.000
_cell.length_c   1.000
_cell.angle_alpha   90.00
_cell.angle_beta   90.00
_cell.angle_gamma   90.00
#
_symmetry.space_group_name_H-M   'P 1'
#
loop_
_entity.id
_entity.type
_entity.pdbx_description
1 polymer ?
#
loop_
_entity_poly.entity_id
_entity_poly.type
_entity_poly.pdbx_seq_one_letter_code
_entity_poly.pdbx_strand_id
1 'polypeptide(L)'
;MKKAFTLLEVTITISLVILLFSSCAFLYKYYISFSKDRIVSFYSEQIFEAVICLYQEQEGNLDAMKLVQGVKDLINLDITVTSMNTDEKLFTLGFTSEGKYYWIKIDIKNRAFTVTDIAGDRIIYEN
;
A
#
# COMPACT_ATOMS: atom_id res chain seq x y z
N MET A 1 -42.43 29.80 -29.94
CA MET A 1 -41.13 30.44 -30.25
C MET A 1 -40.01 29.44 -29.95
N LYS A 2 -39.28 28.94 -30.94
CA LYS A 2 -38.08 28.12 -30.72
C LYS A 2 -36.94 29.08 -30.34
N LYS A 3 -36.41 28.99 -29.12
CA LYS A 3 -35.19 29.74 -28.75
C LYS A 3 -34.06 29.23 -29.65
N ALA A 4 -33.50 30.10 -30.48
CA ALA A 4 -32.27 29.81 -31.18
C ALA A 4 -31.15 29.83 -30.14
N PHE A 5 -30.62 28.65 -29.79
CA PHE A 5 -29.43 28.54 -28.95
C PHE A 5 -28.30 29.32 -29.61
N THR A 6 -27.70 30.27 -28.88
CA THR A 6 -26.58 31.04 -29.40
C THR A 6 -25.32 30.18 -29.40
N LEU A 7 -24.44 30.37 -30.38
CA LEU A 7 -23.15 29.67 -30.44
C LEU A 7 -22.34 29.81 -29.12
N LEU A 8 -22.50 30.97 -28.46
CA LEU A 8 -21.91 31.28 -27.17
C LEU A 8 -22.45 30.37 -26.05
N GLU A 9 -23.76 30.15 -25.99
CA GLU A 9 -24.41 29.26 -25.01
C GLU A 9 -23.96 27.80 -25.18
N VAL A 10 -23.80 27.33 -26.42
CA VAL A 10 -23.27 25.99 -26.72
C VAL A 10 -21.81 25.87 -26.28
N THR A 11 -20.99 26.88 -26.56
CA THR A 11 -19.56 26.88 -26.22
C THR A 11 -19.33 26.88 -24.71
N ILE A 12 -20.10 27.69 -23.97
CA ILE A 12 -20.04 27.72 -22.50
C ILE A 12 -20.47 26.37 -21.92
N THR A 13 -21.55 25.78 -22.44
CA THR A 13 -22.05 24.48 -21.97
C THR A 13 -21.03 23.38 -22.17
N ILE A 14 -20.41 23.27 -23.35
CA ILE A 14 -19.37 22.28 -23.63
C ILE A 14 -18.16 22.48 -22.71
N SER A 15 -17.75 23.73 -22.49
CA SER A 15 -16.63 24.06 -21.60
C SER A 15 -16.89 23.64 -20.16
N LEU A 16 -18.11 23.90 -19.65
CA LEU A 16 -18.54 23.46 -18.32
C LEU A 16 -18.57 21.94 -18.20
N VAL A 17 -19.08 21.23 -19.21
CA VAL A 17 -19.11 19.76 -19.24
C VAL A 17 -17.68 19.21 -19.16
N ILE A 18 -16.76 19.71 -19.96
CA ILE A 18 -15.35 19.25 -19.96
C ILE A 18 -14.70 19.49 -18.59
N LEU A 19 -14.89 20.68 -18.00
CA LEU A 19 -14.37 20.99 -16.66
C LEU A 19 -14.91 20.03 -15.60
N LEU A 20 -16.23 19.80 -15.59
CA LEU A 20 -16.87 18.87 -14.66
C LEU A 20 -16.33 17.45 -14.82
N PHE A 21 -16.26 16.92 -16.05
CA PHE A 21 -15.73 15.58 -16.31
C PHE A 21 -14.27 15.44 -15.87
N SER A 22 -13.43 16.45 -16.15
CA SER A 22 -12.02 16.42 -15.75
C SER A 22 -11.85 16.38 -14.23
N SER A 23 -12.63 17.18 -13.50
CA SER A 23 -12.58 17.23 -12.03
C SER A 23 -13.09 15.94 -11.39
N CYS A 24 -14.19 15.38 -11.88
CA CYS A 24 -14.72 14.09 -11.44
C CYS A 24 -13.72 12.95 -11.69
N ALA A 25 -13.09 12.91 -12.87
CA ALA A 25 -12.12 11.88 -13.20
C ALA A 25 -10.87 11.95 -12.31
N PHE A 26 -10.40 13.17 -12.01
CA PHE A 26 -9.28 13.39 -11.09
C PHE A 26 -9.61 12.91 -9.67
N LEU A 27 -10.76 13.33 -9.12
CA LEU A 27 -11.21 12.92 -7.79
C LEU A 27 -11.39 11.41 -7.69
N TYR A 28 -12.00 10.78 -8.71
CA TYR A 28 -12.15 9.33 -8.75
C TYR A 28 -10.80 8.60 -8.68
N LYS A 29 -9.82 9.01 -9.48
CA LYS A 29 -8.46 8.42 -9.44
C LYS A 29 -7.80 8.59 -8.08
N TYR A 30 -7.99 9.76 -7.44
CA TYR A 30 -7.48 10.03 -6.10
C TYR A 30 -8.09 9.07 -5.07
N TYR A 31 -9.42 8.94 -5.02
CA TYR A 31 -10.09 8.05 -4.06
C TYR A 31 -9.73 6.58 -4.25
N ILE A 32 -9.61 6.12 -5.51
CA ILE A 32 -9.16 4.74 -5.78
C ILE A 32 -7.74 4.52 -5.29
N SER A 33 -6.83 5.46 -5.55
CA SER A 33 -5.44 5.35 -5.09
C SER A 33 -5.36 5.32 -3.57
N PHE A 34 -6.11 6.20 -2.89
CA PHE A 34 -6.20 6.23 -1.43
C PHE A 34 -6.77 4.92 -0.84
N SER A 35 -7.81 4.37 -1.46
CA SER A 35 -8.38 3.08 -1.06
C SER A 35 -7.37 1.94 -1.20
N LYS A 36 -6.59 1.93 -2.28
CA LYS A 36 -5.52 0.94 -2.50
C LYS A 36 -4.41 1.07 -1.47
N ASP A 37 -3.97 2.30 -1.18
CA ASP A 37 -2.95 2.56 -0.16
C ASP A 37 -3.42 2.06 1.21
N ARG A 38 -4.70 2.24 1.55
CA ARG A 38 -5.29 1.71 2.80
C ARG A 38 -5.26 0.18 2.88
N ILE A 39 -5.54 -0.51 1.77
CA ILE A 39 -5.43 -1.99 1.70
C ILE A 39 -3.99 -2.43 1.95
N VAL A 40 -3.02 -1.74 1.33
CA VAL A 40 -1.60 -2.01 1.52
C VAL A 40 -1.18 -1.77 2.97
N SER A 41 -1.62 -0.68 3.61
CA SER A 41 -1.40 -0.44 5.04
C SER A 41 -1.96 -1.56 5.90
N PHE A 42 -3.20 -1.99 5.65
CA PHE A 42 -3.84 -3.08 6.40
C PHE A 42 -3.11 -4.42 6.29
N TYR A 43 -2.63 -4.79 5.11
CA TYR A 43 -1.80 -6.00 4.97
C TYR A 43 -0.44 -5.83 5.64
N SER A 44 0.14 -4.64 5.60
CA SER A 44 1.43 -4.35 6.23
C SER A 44 1.37 -4.44 7.75
N GLU A 45 0.28 -3.95 8.36
CA GLU A 45 -0.01 -4.12 9.80
C GLU A 45 -0.08 -5.61 10.17
N GLN A 46 -0.81 -6.41 9.39
CA GLN A 46 -0.87 -7.87 9.63
C GLN A 46 0.47 -8.57 9.48
N ILE A 47 1.28 -8.21 8.48
CA ILE A 47 2.65 -8.74 8.33
C ILE A 47 3.49 -8.36 9.54
N PHE A 48 3.42 -7.09 9.98
CA PHE A 48 4.17 -6.60 11.13
C PHE A 48 3.82 -7.36 12.41
N GLU A 49 2.53 -7.53 12.69
CA GLU A 49 2.06 -8.30 13.85
C GLU A 49 2.48 -9.77 13.78
N ALA A 50 2.36 -10.41 12.60
CA ALA A 50 2.79 -11.78 12.39
C ALA A 50 4.30 -11.95 12.62
N VAL A 51 5.13 -11.03 12.11
CA VAL A 51 6.58 -11.03 12.30
C VAL A 51 6.95 -10.90 13.77
N ILE A 52 6.29 -10.01 14.51
CA ILE A 52 6.51 -9.85 15.96
C ILE A 52 6.14 -11.14 16.70
N CYS A 53 4.99 -11.73 16.39
CA CYS A 53 4.53 -12.96 17.01
C CYS A 53 5.55 -14.09 16.81
N LEU A 54 5.94 -14.35 15.56
CA LEU A 54 6.90 -15.40 15.21
C LEU A 54 8.28 -15.16 15.84
N TYR A 55 8.73 -13.92 15.89
CA TYR A 55 10.00 -13.57 16.53
C TYR A 55 9.98 -13.85 18.04
N GLN A 56 8.85 -13.58 18.71
CA GLN A 56 8.68 -13.87 20.14
C GLN A 56 8.56 -15.38 20.42
N GLU A 57 7.79 -16.10 19.61
CA GLU A 57 7.60 -17.56 19.77
C GLU A 57 8.89 -18.35 19.56
N GLN A 58 9.77 -17.90 18.66
CA GLN A 58 11.05 -18.55 18.40
C GLN A 58 12.21 -18.01 19.25
N GLU A 59 11.88 -17.29 20.34
CA GLU A 59 12.87 -16.75 21.29
C GLU A 59 13.97 -15.91 20.60
N GLY A 60 13.61 -15.22 19.51
CA GLY A 60 14.52 -14.40 18.70
C GLY A 60 15.38 -15.17 17.69
N ASN A 61 15.26 -16.50 17.61
CA ASN A 61 16.03 -17.36 16.71
C ASN A 61 15.25 -17.69 15.43
N LEU A 62 14.71 -16.64 14.80
CA LEU A 62 13.89 -16.74 13.61
C LEU A 62 14.76 -16.72 12.36
N ASP A 63 14.66 -17.75 11.53
CA ASP A 63 15.28 -17.79 10.20
C ASP A 63 14.29 -17.37 9.10
N ALA A 64 14.83 -17.02 7.93
CA ALA A 64 14.06 -16.50 6.81
C ALA A 64 13.00 -17.49 6.29
N MET A 65 13.30 -18.79 6.28
CA MET A 65 12.38 -19.80 5.74
C MET A 65 11.19 -19.99 6.67
N LYS A 66 11.45 -20.08 7.98
CA LYS A 66 10.40 -20.14 8.99
C LYS A 66 9.57 -18.87 9.05
N LEU A 67 10.18 -17.70 8.86
CA LEU A 67 9.44 -16.44 8.81
C LEU A 67 8.46 -16.43 7.63
N VAL A 68 8.91 -16.77 6.42
CA VAL A 68 8.05 -16.82 5.23
C VAL A 68 6.89 -17.80 5.42
N GLN A 69 7.19 -19.01 5.90
CA GLN A 69 6.16 -20.02 6.12
C GLN A 69 5.20 -19.62 7.25
N GLY A 70 5.71 -19.10 8.36
CA GLY A 70 4.89 -18.68 9.49
C GLY A 70 3.96 -17.53 9.14
N VAL A 71 4.43 -16.53 8.39
CA VAL A 71 3.56 -15.44 7.90
C VAL A 71 2.48 -15.99 6.97
N LYS A 72 2.84 -16.92 6.08
CA LYS A 72 1.86 -17.59 5.21
C LYS A 72 0.82 -18.36 6.01
N ASP A 73 1.22 -19.07 7.06
CA ASP A 73 0.31 -19.86 7.89
C ASP A 73 -0.63 -18.97 8.74
N LEU A 74 -0.13 -17.82 9.22
CA LEU A 74 -0.89 -16.92 10.09
C LEU A 74 -1.89 -16.03 9.33
N ILE A 75 -1.48 -15.45 8.20
CA ILE A 75 -2.27 -14.42 7.50
C ILE A 75 -2.59 -14.77 6.05
N ASN A 76 -2.20 -15.96 5.58
CA ASN A 76 -2.42 -16.43 4.21
C ASN A 76 -1.89 -15.46 3.14
N LEU A 77 -0.71 -14.88 3.40
CA LEU A 77 -0.05 -13.94 2.52
C LEU A 77 1.36 -14.42 2.17
N ASP A 78 1.66 -14.44 0.88
CA ASP A 78 3.01 -14.74 0.41
C ASP A 78 3.91 -13.50 0.57
N ILE A 79 5.02 -13.69 1.29
CA ILE A 79 6.06 -12.68 1.47
C ILE A 79 7.41 -13.19 0.96
N THR A 80 8.32 -12.27 0.68
CA THR A 80 9.72 -12.55 0.32
C THR A 80 10.63 -11.83 1.29
N VAL A 81 11.63 -12.52 1.84
CA VAL A 81 12.64 -11.89 2.69
C VAL A 81 13.72 -11.28 1.80
N THR A 82 13.89 -9.96 1.87
CA THR A 82 14.93 -9.23 1.14
C THR A 82 16.20 -9.07 1.99
N SER A 83 16.03 -8.72 3.26
CA SER A 83 17.12 -8.70 4.24
C SER A 83 16.58 -9.02 5.64
N MET A 84 17.43 -9.62 6.46
CA MET A 84 17.08 -10.03 7.82
C MET A 84 18.31 -9.86 8.70
N ASN A 85 18.22 -8.95 9.68
CA ASN A 85 19.23 -8.76 10.71
C ASN A 85 18.57 -9.03 12.07
N THR A 86 18.72 -10.25 12.57
CA THR A 86 18.15 -10.70 13.84
C THR A 86 18.79 -10.03 15.05
N ASP A 87 20.06 -9.62 14.94
CA ASP A 87 20.81 -8.96 16.02
C ASP A 87 20.33 -7.53 16.23
N GLU A 88 20.18 -6.78 15.13
CA GLU A 88 19.61 -5.43 15.15
C GLU A 88 18.08 -5.43 15.21
N LYS A 89 17.46 -6.61 15.06
CA LYS A 89 16.01 -6.82 14.98
C LYS A 89 15.34 -6.02 13.86
N LEU A 90 16.02 -5.96 12.72
CA LEU A 90 15.59 -5.28 11.50
C LEU A 90 15.29 -6.28 10.39
N PHE A 91 14.13 -6.15 9.77
CA PHE A 91 13.66 -7.05 8.71
C PHE A 91 13.20 -6.22 7.52
N THR A 92 13.62 -6.59 6.31
CA THR A 92 13.06 -6.04 5.07
C THR A 92 12.41 -7.15 4.29
N LEU A 93 11.09 -7.06 4.14
CA LEU A 93 10.27 -8.04 3.45
C LEU A 93 9.63 -7.37 2.24
N GLY A 94 9.22 -8.17 1.27
CA GLY A 94 8.41 -7.70 0.16
C GLY A 94 7.18 -8.57 -0.03
N PHE A 95 6.10 -7.97 -0.51
CA PHE A 95 4.82 -8.63 -0.73
C PHE A 95 4.10 -7.99 -1.92
N THR A 96 3.16 -8.73 -2.50
CA THR A 96 2.36 -8.25 -3.62
C THR A 96 0.95 -7.94 -3.16
N SER A 97 0.42 -6.78 -3.55
CA SER A 97 -0.98 -6.42 -3.34
C SER A 97 -1.52 -5.76 -4.61
N GLU A 98 -2.71 -6.15 -5.06
CA GLU A 98 -3.35 -5.61 -6.28
C GLU A 98 -2.44 -5.63 -7.53
N GLY A 99 -1.59 -6.66 -7.65
CA GLY A 99 -0.65 -6.82 -8.77
C GLY A 99 0.59 -5.92 -8.73
N LYS A 100 0.83 -5.20 -7.62
CA LYS A 100 2.02 -4.38 -7.39
C LYS A 100 2.85 -4.93 -6.23
N TYR A 101 4.16 -4.78 -6.33
CA TYR A 101 5.10 -5.25 -5.31
C TYR A 101 5.55 -4.10 -4.40
N TYR A 102 5.54 -4.34 -3.10
CA TYR A 102 5.86 -3.37 -2.06
C TYR A 102 6.96 -3.90 -1.14
N TRP A 103 7.71 -2.99 -0.52
CA TRP A 103 8.65 -3.31 0.55
C TRP A 103 8.12 -2.84 1.90
N ILE A 104 8.26 -3.69 2.90
CA ILE A 104 8.05 -3.38 4.30
C ILE A 104 9.37 -3.51 5.05
N LYS A 105 9.79 -2.45 5.72
CA LYS A 105 10.92 -2.43 6.65
C LYS A 105 10.36 -2.45 8.06
N ILE A 106 10.73 -3.44 8.85
CA ILE A 106 10.24 -3.66 10.21
C ILE A 106 11.41 -3.51 11.17
N ASP A 107 11.21 -2.66 12.18
CA ASP A 107 12.08 -2.52 13.34
C ASP A 107 11.35 -3.03 14.57
N ILE A 108 11.68 -4.26 14.99
CA ILE A 108 11.04 -4.90 16.15
C ILE A 108 11.45 -4.19 17.44
N LYS A 109 12.66 -3.60 17.51
CA LYS A 109 13.15 -2.93 18.71
C LYS A 109 12.33 -1.67 19.01
N ASN A 110 12.07 -0.87 17.98
CA ASN A 110 11.28 0.35 18.08
C ASN A 110 9.78 0.12 17.91
N ARG A 111 9.37 -1.12 17.56
CA ARG A 111 7.98 -1.47 17.21
C ARG A 111 7.43 -0.57 16.10
N ALA A 112 8.27 -0.31 15.10
CA ALA A 112 7.96 0.56 13.99
C ALA A 112 8.08 -0.20 12.66
N PHE A 113 7.34 0.22 11.65
CA PHE A 113 7.53 -0.25 10.28
C PHE A 113 7.20 0.82 9.24
N THR A 114 7.86 0.71 8.09
CA THR A 114 7.67 1.60 6.95
C THR A 114 7.36 0.77 5.72
N VAL A 115 6.38 1.21 4.94
CA VAL A 115 5.94 0.55 3.70
C VAL A 115 6.22 1.47 2.52
N THR A 116 6.87 0.93 1.49
CA THR A 116 7.30 1.69 0.31
C THR A 116 6.85 1.00 -0.97
N ASP A 117 6.30 1.77 -1.90
CA ASP A 117 6.08 1.35 -3.28
C ASP A 117 7.40 1.47 -4.05
N ILE A 118 7.97 0.33 -4.46
CA ILE A 118 9.26 0.28 -5.16
C ILE A 118 9.21 1.00 -6.51
N ALA A 119 8.08 0.92 -7.21
CA ALA A 119 7.95 1.52 -8.53
C ALA A 119 7.81 3.05 -8.46
N GLY A 120 7.32 3.56 -7.33
CA GLY A 120 7.02 4.98 -7.14
C GLY A 120 7.96 5.71 -6.19
N ASP A 121 8.89 5.01 -5.53
CA ASP A 121 9.72 5.53 -4.42
C ASP A 121 8.91 6.34 -3.40
N ARG A 122 7.70 5.84 -3.10
CA ARG A 122 6.71 6.53 -2.28
C ARG A 122 6.46 5.75 -1.00
N ILE A 123 6.58 6.43 0.14
CA ILE A 123 6.15 5.91 1.44
C ILE A 123 4.62 5.85 1.45
N ILE A 124 4.08 4.66 1.63
CA ILE A 124 2.64 4.39 1.72
C ILE A 124 2.17 4.55 3.16
N TYR A 125 3.00 4.10 4.11
CA TYR A 125 2.71 4.11 5.53
C TYR A 125 4.00 4.11 6.34
N GLU A 126 3.98 4.79 7.47
CA GLU A 126 5.04 4.83 8.46
C GLU A 126 4.38 5.03 9.83
N ASN A 127 4.79 4.25 10.84
CA ASN A 127 4.37 4.44 12.22
C ASN A 127 5.53 4.66 13.19
#